data_AF-R5L7J7-F1
#
_entry.id   AF-R5L7J7-F1
#
_cell.length_a   1.000
_cell.length_b   1.000
_cell.length_c   1.000
_cell.angle_alpha   90.00
_cell.angle_beta   90.00
_cell.angle_gamma   90.00
#
_symmetry.space_group_name_H-M   'P 1'
#
loop_
_entity.id
_entity.type
_entity.pdbx_description
1 polymer ?
#
loop_
_entity_poly.entity_id
_entity_poly.type
_entity_poly.pdbx_seq_one_letter_code
_entity_poly.pdbx_strand_id
1 'polypeptide(L)' 'MIKGFIEVTNIKTDRPNLINIDWIEEVYDDNIYIAFNPCGCIIQDYIQCRESYEEIKQKIKEAQ' A
#
# COMPACT_ATOMS: atom_id res chain seq x y z
N MET A 1 3.59 14.79 -2.25
CA MET A 1 4.00 13.38 -2.35
C MET A 1 5.45 13.31 -2.75
N ILE A 2 6.17 12.34 -2.20
CA ILE A 2 7.54 12.03 -2.63
C ILE A 2 7.41 11.13 -3.86
N LYS A 3 8.10 11.44 -4.95
CA LYS A 3 8.06 10.61 -6.16
C LYS A 3 8.43 9.16 -5.82
N GLY A 4 7.62 8.20 -6.27
CA GLY A 4 7.77 6.78 -5.96
C GLY A 4 7.18 6.34 -4.61
N PHE A 5 6.57 7.24 -3.83
CA PHE A 5 5.97 6.90 -2.54
C PHE A 5 4.58 7.47 -2.37
N ILE A 6 3.71 6.72 -1.70
CA ILE A 6 2.39 7.17 -1.25
C ILE A 6 2.32 7.13 0.28
N GLU A 7 1.54 8.01 0.86
CA GLU A 7 1.18 7.96 2.28
C GLU A 7 -0.28 7.50 2.40
N VAL A 8 -0.51 6.48 3.24
CA VAL A 8 -1.85 5.95 3.53
C VAL A 8 -2.07 5.83 5.04
N THR A 9 -3.31 5.87 5.51
CA THR A 9 -3.61 5.75 6.94
C THR A 9 -3.92 4.30 7.29
N ASN A 10 -3.04 3.63 8.04
CA ASN A 10 -3.24 2.24 8.45
C ASN A 10 -4.32 2.14 9.53
N ILE A 11 -5.43 1.44 9.23
CA ILE A 11 -6.58 1.31 10.13
C ILE A 11 -6.20 0.68 11.48
N LYS A 12 -5.30 -0.32 11.49
CA LYS A 12 -4.93 -1.05 12.71
C LYS A 12 -4.19 -0.15 13.71
N THR A 13 -3.45 0.84 13.22
CA THR A 13 -2.60 1.70 14.05
C THR A 13 -3.08 3.15 14.15
N ASP A 14 -4.03 3.55 13.31
CA ASP A 14 -4.49 4.93 13.12
C ASP A 14 -3.33 5.92 12.89
N ARG A 15 -2.36 5.51 12.07
CA ARG A 15 -1.15 6.29 11.76
C ARG A 15 -0.86 6.28 10.27
N PRO A 16 -0.20 7.34 9.75
CA PRO A 16 0.27 7.37 8.38
C PRO A 16 1.41 6.36 8.18
N ASN A 17 1.32 5.59 7.11
CA ASN A 17 2.34 4.69 6.60
C ASN A 17 2.81 5.20 5.25
N LEU A 18 4.13 5.38 5.10
CA LEU A 18 4.76 5.69 3.82
C LEU A 18 5.12 4.39 3.10
N ILE A 19 4.62 4.21 1.88
CA ILE A 19 4.78 2.99 1.08
C ILE A 19 5.48 3.33 -0.23
N ASN A 20 6.53 2.58 -0.58
CA ASN A 20 7.15 2.64 -1.90
C ASN A 20 6.24 1.96 -2.92
N ILE A 21 5.86 2.66 -4.00
CA ILE A 21 4.93 2.12 -5.01
C ILE A 21 5.52 0.92 -5.77
N ASP A 22 6.84 0.81 -5.87
CA ASP A 22 7.52 -0.32 -6.52
C ASP A 22 7.36 -1.64 -5.74
N TRP A 23 6.94 -1.55 -4.47
CA TRP A 23 6.73 -2.69 -3.59
C TRP A 23 5.25 -3.07 -3.48
N ILE A 24 4.35 -2.31 -4.11
CA ILE A 24 2.92 -2.62 -4.15
C ILE A 24 2.70 -3.67 -5.24
N GLU A 25 2.26 -4.86 -4.84
CA GLU A 25 1.95 -5.94 -5.78
C GLU A 25 0.49 -5.86 -6.23
N GLU A 26 -0.44 -5.63 -5.30
CA GLU A 26 -1.87 -5.55 -5.57
C GLU A 26 -2.53 -4.54 -4.63
N VAL A 27 -3.58 -3.88 -5.14
CA VAL A 27 -4.54 -3.13 -4.31
C VAL A 27 -5.90 -3.79 -4.50
N TYR A 28 -6.52 -4.22 -3.40
CA TYR A 28 -7.83 -4.86 -3.39
C TYR A 28 -8.70 -4.26 -2.29
N ASP A 29 -9.79 -3.61 -2.68
CA ASP A 29 -10.65 -2.81 -1.78
C ASP A 29 -9.82 -1.77 -1.01
N ASP A 30 -9.84 -1.82 0.33
CA ASP A 30 -9.07 -0.96 1.22
C ASP A 30 -7.69 -1.53 1.60
N ASN A 31 -7.22 -2.60 0.92
CA ASN A 31 -5.98 -3.29 1.25
C ASN A 31 -4.90 -3.09 0.19
N ILE A 32 -3.68 -2.80 0.65
CA ILE A 32 -2.46 -2.75 -0.18
C ILE A 32 -1.60 -3.96 0.17
N TYR A 33 -1.42 -4.86 -0.79
CA TYR A 33 -0.59 -6.04 -0.68
C TYR A 33 0.83 -5.73 -1.15
N ILE A 34 1.82 -6.10 -0.32
CA ILE A 34 3.23 -5.79 -0.54
C ILE A 34 3.94 -7.02 -1.12
N ALA A 35 4.90 -6.78 -2.02
CA ALA A 35 5.68 -7.83 -2.66
C ALA A 35 6.31 -8.82 -1.66
N PHE A 36 6.24 -10.11 -1.96
CA PHE A 36 6.89 -11.16 -1.19
C PHE A 36 8.41 -11.00 -1.19
N ASN A 37 9.04 -11.02 0.00
CA ASN A 37 10.50 -10.87 0.12
C ASN A 37 11.31 -12.17 0.35
N PRO A 38 10.75 -13.29 0.87
CA PRO A 38 11.49 -14.55 1.01
C PRO A 38 10.86 -15.80 0.35
N CYS A 39 11.72 -16.73 -0.09
CA CYS A 39 11.33 -18.08 -0.47
C CYS A 39 10.63 -18.80 0.69
N GLY A 40 9.39 -19.24 0.47
CA GLY A 40 8.61 -20.00 1.46
C GLY A 40 7.60 -19.17 2.25
N CYS A 41 7.39 -17.90 1.92
CA CYS A 41 6.26 -17.15 2.46
C CYS A 41 4.93 -17.79 2.04
N ILE A 42 4.08 -18.04 3.04
CA ILE A 42 2.78 -18.68 2.87
C ILE A 42 1.65 -17.65 2.87
N ILE A 43 1.92 -16.44 3.38
CA ILE A 43 0.99 -15.33 3.52
C ILE A 43 1.72 -14.05 3.12
N GLN A 44 1.04 -13.21 2.34
CA GLN A 44 1.52 -11.90 1.91
C GLN A 44 1.26 -10.84 2.98
N ASP A 45 2.21 -9.94 3.19
CA ASP A 45 1.99 -8.78 4.04
C ASP A 45 1.09 -7.76 3.34
N TYR A 46 0.18 -7.17 4.11
CA TYR A 46 -0.74 -6.17 3.60
C TYR A 46 -0.98 -5.05 4.61
N ILE A 47 -1.34 -3.87 4.11
CA ILE A 47 -1.76 -2.71 4.89
C ILE A 47 -3.23 -2.44 4.57
N GLN A 48 -4.08 -2.54 5.59
CA GLN A 48 -5.46 -2.10 5.50
C GLN A 48 -5.52 -0.58 5.75
N CYS A 49 -6.04 0.14 4.77
CA CYS A 49 -5.99 1.59 4.65
C CYS A 49 -7.36 2.20 4.95
N ARG A 50 -7.41 3.40 5.51
CA ARG A 50 -8.66 4.16 5.63
C ARG A 50 -9.15 4.66 4.27
N GLU A 51 -8.21 4.93 3.37
CA GLU A 51 -8.47 5.30 1.99
C GLU A 51 -9.21 4.19 1.25
N SER A 52 -10.17 4.60 0.43
CA SER A 52 -10.84 3.72 -0.52
C SER A 52 -9.88 3.28 -1.64
N TYR A 53 -10.26 2.20 -2.32
CA TYR A 53 -9.55 1.70 -3.51
C TYR A 53 -9.22 2.81 -4.51
N GLU A 54 -10.20 3.67 -4.86
CA GLU A 54 -10.01 4.74 -5.83
C GLU A 54 -9.04 5.83 -5.34
N GLU A 55 -9.08 6.18 -4.05
CA GLU A 55 -8.12 7.11 -3.46
C GLU A 55 -6.70 6.54 -3.48
N ILE A 56 -6.53 5.25 -3.17
CA ILE A 56 -5.23 4.57 -3.24
C ILE A 56 -4.71 4.58 -4.68
N LYS A 57 -5.55 4.22 -5.66
CA LYS A 57 -5.17 4.21 -7.09
C LYS A 57 -4.77 5.60 -7.59
N GLN A 58 -5.50 6.63 -7.18
CA GLN A 58 -5.18 8.02 -7.54
C GLN A 58 -3.83 8.45 -6.93
N LYS A 59 -3.57 8.13 -5.66
CA LYS A 59 -2.28 8.41 -5.01
C LYS A 59 -1.12 7.73 -5.74
N ILE A 60 -1.27 6.45 -6.13
CA ILE A 60 -0.25 5.71 -6.88
C ILE A 60 0.04 6.40 -8.23
N LYS A 61 -1.00 6.81 -8.96
CA LYS A 61 -0.85 7.49 -10.25
C LYS A 61 -0.11 8.82 -10.14
N GLU A 62 -0.36 9.58 -9.09
CA GLU A 62 0.32 10.86 -8.84
C GLU A 62 1.77 10.70 -8.35
N ALA A 63 2.14 9.51 -7.85
CA ALA A 63 3.47 9.20 -7.38
C ALA A 63 4.43 8.68 -8.47
N GLN A 64 3.91 8.27 -9.64
CA GLN A 64 4.68 7.84 -10.83
C GLN A 64 5.36 9.03 -11.53
#